data_AF-A0A7C6V2Y1-F1
#
_entry.id   AF-A0A7C6V2Y1-F1
#
_cell.length_a   1.000
_cell.length_b   1.000
_cell.length_c   1.000
_cell.angle_alpha   90.00
_cell.angle_beta   90.00
_cell.angle_gamma   90.00
#
_symmetry.space_group_name_H-M   'P 1'
#
loop_
_entity.id
_entity.type
_entity.pdbx_description
1 polymer ?
#
loop_
_entity_poly.entity_id
_entity_poly.type
_entity_poly.pdbx_seq_one_letter_code
_entity_poly.pdbx_strand_id
1 'polypeptide(L)'
;MLRRGADQVCLATIAVRRTLQRLTGQGLIFTDPKSQKSRRQIVIPPALSGILREHRKAQRELKLLYGPAYREHDLVLPRPDGSPEDPSNLSNRFKALAARVGLKGLRFHDLRHLHATILLAQGIHPKVVQERLGHQSITLTLVTYSHLIPTLQREAADALEKLFGRQMGGNSPKQRKKGGKITPP
;
A
#
# COMPACT_ATOMS: atom_id res chain seq x y z
N MET A 1 26.57 -31.52 -2.33
CA MET A 1 25.57 -31.29 -3.40
C MET A 1 24.20 -31.17 -2.73
N LEU A 2 23.78 -29.96 -2.34
CA LEU A 2 22.52 -29.72 -1.62
C LEU A 2 21.65 -28.78 -2.46
N ARG A 3 20.47 -29.27 -2.81
CA ARG A 3 19.49 -28.66 -3.72
C ARG A 3 18.89 -27.40 -3.08
N ARG A 4 18.83 -26.31 -3.87
CA ARG A 4 18.03 -25.11 -3.56
C ARG A 4 16.56 -25.49 -3.65
N GLY A 5 15.92 -25.69 -2.50
CA GLY A 5 14.48 -25.80 -2.39
C GLY A 5 14.02 -24.93 -1.23
N ALA A 6 13.60 -23.70 -1.53
CA ALA A 6 12.61 -22.90 -0.80
C ALA A 6 12.73 -21.44 -1.24
N ASP A 7 11.92 -21.05 -2.23
CA ASP A 7 11.57 -19.67 -2.51
C ASP A 7 10.71 -19.10 -1.35
N GLN A 8 11.23 -19.11 -0.13
CA GLN A 8 10.65 -18.32 0.95
C GLN A 8 11.13 -16.88 0.80
N VAL A 9 10.38 -16.14 -0.01
CA VAL A 9 10.45 -14.69 -0.15
C VAL A 9 10.03 -14.09 1.21
N CYS A 10 10.97 -14.01 2.16
CA CYS A 10 10.71 -13.55 3.53
C CYS A 10 10.15 -12.13 3.51
N LEU A 11 8.86 -12.01 3.83
CA LEU A 11 8.18 -10.73 4.02
C LEU A 11 8.85 -9.95 5.16
N ALA A 12 9.16 -8.67 4.92
CA ALA A 12 9.72 -7.79 5.95
C ALA A 12 8.63 -6.85 6.48
N THR A 13 8.84 -6.27 7.66
CA THR A 13 7.85 -5.41 8.32
C THR A 13 8.44 -4.04 8.65
N ILE A 14 7.73 -2.97 8.31
CA ILE A 14 8.04 -1.61 8.75
C ILE A 14 7.09 -1.22 9.88
N ALA A 15 7.64 -0.76 11.00
CA ALA A 15 6.87 -0.23 12.12
C ALA A 15 6.92 1.30 12.11
N VAL A 16 5.75 1.95 12.05
CA VAL A 16 5.66 3.41 12.19
C VAL A 16 5.60 3.75 13.67
N ARG A 17 6.68 4.34 14.22
CA ARG A 17 6.83 4.56 15.67
C ARG A 17 6.76 6.02 16.11
N ARG A 18 7.14 6.97 15.24
CA ARG A 18 7.24 8.40 15.55
C ARG A 18 6.79 9.22 14.35
N THR A 19 6.34 10.44 14.60
CA THR A 19 6.02 11.43 13.56
C THR A 19 6.88 12.67 13.75
N LEU A 20 7.38 13.22 12.65
CA LEU A 20 8.10 14.49 12.67
C LEU A 20 7.13 15.61 12.30
N GLN A 21 6.99 16.61 13.16
CA GLN A 21 6.13 17.76 12.91
C GLN A 21 6.90 19.06 13.13
N ARG A 22 6.59 20.08 12.33
CA ARG A 22 7.10 21.43 12.53
C ARG A 22 6.14 22.19 13.43
N LEU A 23 6.62 22.66 14.57
CA LEU A 23 5.86 23.51 15.49
C LEU A 23 6.38 24.96 15.38
N THR A 24 5.44 25.91 15.25
CA THR A 24 5.76 27.33 15.17
C THR A 24 6.53 27.76 16.42
N GLY A 25 7.72 28.33 16.24
CA GLY A 25 8.59 28.77 17.33
C GLY A 25 9.50 27.69 17.95
N GLN A 26 9.27 26.39 17.70
CA GLN A 26 10.06 25.30 18.31
C GLN A 26 10.82 24.43 17.29
N GLY A 27 10.59 24.63 15.99
CA GLY A 27 11.30 23.89 14.94
C GLY A 27 10.73 22.48 14.72
N LEU A 28 11.59 21.54 14.34
CA LEU A 28 11.20 20.15 14.07
C LEU A 28 11.20 19.34 15.37
N ILE A 29 10.03 18.81 15.74
CA ILE A 29 9.86 18.01 16.95
C ILE A 29 9.40 16.60 16.56
N PHE A 30 10.02 15.61 17.19
CA PHE A 30 9.52 14.24 17.18
C PHE A 30 8.35 14.13 18.14
N THR A 31 7.17 13.91 17.60
CA THR A 31 5.99 13.62 18.40
C THR A 31 5.73 12.12 18.40
N ASP A 32 5.34 11.61 19.56
CA ASP A 32 4.79 10.26 19.61
C ASP A 32 3.43 10.24 18.90
N PRO A 33 3.10 9.14 18.22
CA PRO A 33 1.81 9.02 17.57
C PRO A 33 0.70 9.15 18.62
N LYS A 34 -0.19 10.15 18.45
CA LYS A 34 -1.24 10.51 19.42
C LYS A 34 -2.21 9.39 19.83
N SER A 35 -2.15 8.19 19.25
CA SER A 35 -2.91 7.02 19.70
C SER A 35 -2.28 5.67 19.30
N GLN A 36 -2.66 4.60 20.03
CA GLN A 36 -2.30 3.20 19.78
C GLN A 36 -2.50 2.78 18.31
N LYS A 37 -3.54 3.31 17.63
CA LYS A 37 -3.87 3.02 16.22
C LYS A 37 -2.82 3.50 15.21
N SER A 38 -1.93 4.41 15.60
CA SER A 38 -0.90 4.94 14.70
C SER A 38 0.37 4.10 14.71
N ARG A 39 0.56 3.24 15.73
CA ARG A 39 1.60 2.20 15.74
C ARG A 39 1.15 1.02 14.87
N ARG A 40 1.39 1.13 13.56
CA ARG A 40 1.04 0.08 12.59
C ARG A 40 2.27 -0.65 12.06
N GLN A 41 2.08 -1.93 11.82
CA GLN A 41 3.03 -2.77 11.09
C GLN A 41 2.57 -2.88 9.64
N ILE A 42 3.44 -2.50 8.73
CA ILE A 42 3.20 -2.63 7.29
C ILE A 42 4.11 -3.72 6.79
N VAL A 43 3.52 -4.82 6.34
CA VAL A 43 4.23 -5.87 5.62
C VAL A 43 4.65 -5.30 4.26
N ILE A 44 5.93 -5.44 3.94
CA ILE A 44 6.54 -4.95 2.72
C ILE A 44 7.01 -6.11 1.83
N PRO A 45 6.88 -5.97 0.50
CA PRO A 45 7.45 -6.92 -0.46
C PRO A 45 8.98 -6.98 -0.34
N PRO A 46 9.61 -8.13 -0.63
CA PRO A 46 11.06 -8.23 -0.55
C PRO A 46 11.83 -7.37 -1.55
N ALA A 47 11.22 -7.00 -2.67
CA ALA A 47 11.77 -5.99 -3.55
C ALA A 47 11.99 -4.65 -2.82
N LEU A 48 11.00 -4.19 -2.04
CA LEU A 48 11.13 -2.98 -1.22
C LEU A 48 12.12 -3.16 -0.07
N SER A 49 12.21 -4.37 0.51
CA SER A 49 13.20 -4.64 1.56
C SER A 49 14.64 -4.59 1.02
N GLY A 50 14.87 -5.04 -0.22
CA GLY A 50 16.14 -4.88 -0.94
C GLY A 50 16.53 -3.41 -1.10
N ILE A 51 15.62 -2.59 -1.64
CA ILE A 51 15.84 -1.14 -1.81
C ILE A 51 16.20 -0.46 -0.48
N LEU A 52 15.50 -0.79 0.60
CA LEU A 52 15.77 -0.20 1.93
C LEU A 52 17.14 -0.63 2.49
N ARG A 53 17.61 -1.85 2.17
CA ARG A 53 18.95 -2.32 2.57
C ARG A 53 20.05 -1.57 1.83
N GLU A 54 19.87 -1.35 0.53
CA GLU A 54 20.79 -0.55 -0.29
C GLU A 54 20.84 0.89 0.21
N HIS A 55 19.67 1.48 0.48
CA HIS A 55 19.58 2.82 1.06
C HIS A 55 20.31 2.91 2.41
N ARG A 56 20.13 1.92 3.31
CA ARG A 56 20.87 1.86 4.58
C ARG A 56 22.38 1.73 4.39
N LYS A 57 22.84 1.09 3.31
CA LYS A 57 24.27 1.02 2.97
C LYS A 57 24.80 2.41 2.61
N ALA A 58 24.12 3.12 1.71
CA ALA A 58 24.48 4.50 1.33
C ALA A 58 24.48 5.46 2.54
N GLN A 59 23.53 5.31 3.47
CA GLN A 59 23.52 6.10 4.71
C GLN A 59 24.75 5.86 5.59
N ARG A 60 25.25 4.61 5.66
CA ARG A 60 26.46 4.31 6.43
C ARG A 60 27.71 4.92 5.79
N GLU A 61 27.76 4.97 4.46
CA GLU A 61 28.84 5.65 3.71
C GLU A 61 28.83 7.16 4.00
N LEU A 62 27.65 7.79 3.97
CA LEU A 62 27.49 9.20 4.37
C LEU A 62 27.88 9.42 5.84
N LYS A 63 27.47 8.53 6.75
CA LYS A 63 27.85 8.62 8.15
C LYS A 63 29.37 8.57 8.35
N LEU A 64 30.06 7.71 7.60
CA LEU A 64 31.52 7.65 7.64
C LEU A 64 32.16 8.93 7.09
N LEU A 65 31.59 9.50 6.01
CA LEU A 65 32.07 10.75 5.40
C LEU A 65 31.93 11.95 6.35
N TYR A 66 30.81 12.07 7.04
CA TYR A 66 30.54 13.18 7.97
C TYR A 66 31.20 12.98 9.35
N GLY A 67 31.54 11.74 9.72
CA GLY A 67 32.26 11.42 10.95
C GLY A 67 31.58 12.02 12.19
N PRO A 68 32.31 12.77 13.04
CA PRO A 68 31.76 13.40 14.24
C PRO A 68 30.64 14.41 13.98
N ALA A 69 30.54 14.97 12.77
CA ALA A 69 29.49 15.93 12.42
C ALA A 69 28.14 15.27 12.11
N TYR A 70 28.11 13.94 11.95
CA TYR A 70 26.88 13.21 11.64
C TYR A 70 25.93 13.14 12.85
N ARG A 71 24.69 13.56 12.66
CA ARG A 71 23.65 13.54 13.70
C ARG A 71 22.83 12.26 13.62
N GLU A 72 23.09 11.31 14.53
CA GLU A 72 22.40 10.03 14.53
C GLU A 72 21.00 10.13 15.16
N HIS A 73 19.97 9.95 14.34
CA HIS A 73 18.58 9.92 14.77
C HIS A 73 17.85 8.62 14.35
N ASP A 74 18.58 7.62 13.79
CA ASP A 74 18.03 6.36 13.29
C ASP A 74 16.87 6.55 12.29
N LEU A 75 17.01 7.57 11.43
CA LEU A 75 16.00 7.92 10.43
C LEU A 75 16.21 7.11 9.15
N VAL A 76 15.11 6.68 8.54
CA VAL A 76 15.14 6.05 7.21
C VAL A 76 15.44 7.08 6.13
N LEU A 77 14.98 8.33 6.26
CA LEU A 77 15.21 9.41 5.28
C LEU A 77 15.74 10.68 5.97
N PRO A 78 16.99 10.66 6.49
CA PRO A 78 17.65 11.84 7.02
C PRO A 78 18.17 12.71 5.88
N ARG A 79 18.57 13.93 6.23
CA ARG A 79 19.49 14.74 5.43
C ARG A 79 20.88 14.09 5.37
N PRO A 80 21.76 14.51 4.44
CA PRO A 80 23.11 13.96 4.33
C PRO A 80 23.92 14.01 5.64
N ASP A 81 23.68 15.04 6.47
CA ASP A 81 24.31 15.23 7.78
C ASP A 81 23.65 14.42 8.92
N GLY A 82 22.66 13.57 8.62
CA GLY A 82 21.90 12.79 9.59
C GLY A 82 20.71 13.53 10.22
N SER A 83 20.60 14.85 10.00
CA SER A 83 19.54 15.65 10.61
C SER A 83 18.15 15.35 10.01
N PRO A 84 17.06 15.63 10.74
CA PRO A 84 15.71 15.40 10.23
C PRO A 84 15.37 16.29 9.02
N GLU A 85 14.75 15.72 8.00
CA GLU A 85 14.25 16.47 6.84
C GLU A 85 12.89 17.12 7.17
N ASP A 86 12.76 18.42 6.90
CA ASP A 86 11.49 19.14 7.06
C ASP A 86 10.46 18.59 6.05
N PRO A 87 9.27 18.13 6.51
CA PRO A 87 8.23 17.60 5.62
C PRO A 87 7.80 18.58 4.51
N SER A 88 7.88 19.88 4.79
CA SER A 88 7.54 20.94 3.83
C SER A 88 8.58 21.02 2.72
N ASN A 89 9.86 20.89 3.07
CA ASN A 89 10.96 20.87 2.10
C ASN A 89 10.86 19.62 1.22
N LEU A 90 10.58 18.46 1.82
CA LEU A 90 10.35 17.23 1.06
C LEU A 90 9.19 17.39 0.06
N SER A 91 8.07 17.96 0.51
CA SER A 91 6.89 18.20 -0.33
C SER A 91 7.18 19.17 -1.49
N ASN A 92 7.94 20.23 -1.22
CA ASN A 92 8.34 21.21 -2.24
C ASN A 92 9.35 20.62 -3.24
N ARG A 93 10.34 19.86 -2.76
CA ARG A 93 11.30 19.15 -3.62
C ARG A 93 10.58 18.15 -4.53
N PHE A 94 9.61 17.41 -3.99
CA PHE A 94 8.80 16.51 -4.79
C PHE A 94 8.00 17.25 -5.87
N LYS A 95 7.31 18.34 -5.52
CA LYS A 95 6.58 19.17 -6.51
C LYS A 95 7.50 19.68 -7.62
N ALA A 96 8.71 20.13 -7.27
CA ALA A 96 9.69 20.59 -8.24
C ALA A 96 10.15 19.46 -9.18
N LEU A 97 10.43 18.27 -8.64
CA LEU A 97 10.76 17.09 -9.44
C LEU A 97 9.61 16.67 -10.36
N ALA A 98 8.38 16.63 -9.85
CA ALA A 98 7.20 16.30 -10.62
C ALA A 98 6.98 17.28 -11.78
N ALA A 99 7.16 18.59 -11.53
CA ALA A 99 7.07 19.61 -12.57
C ALA A 99 8.14 19.42 -13.68
N ARG A 100 9.36 19.01 -13.33
CA ARG A 100 10.45 18.75 -14.29
C ARG A 100 10.15 17.59 -15.24
N VAL A 101 9.34 16.62 -14.82
CA VAL A 101 8.91 15.49 -15.65
C VAL A 101 7.52 15.70 -16.27
N GLY A 102 6.99 16.92 -16.24
CA GLY A 102 5.70 17.28 -16.85
C GLY A 102 4.47 17.03 -15.97
N LEU A 103 4.64 16.48 -14.76
CA LEU A 103 3.55 16.19 -13.82
C LEU A 103 3.24 17.38 -12.91
N LYS A 104 2.76 18.48 -13.50
CA LYS A 104 2.39 19.69 -12.77
C LYS A 104 1.19 19.44 -11.85
N GLY A 105 1.24 19.99 -10.64
CA GLY A 105 0.16 19.88 -9.65
C GLY A 105 0.19 18.63 -8.78
N LEU A 106 1.06 17.66 -9.07
CA LEU A 106 1.21 16.45 -8.26
C LEU A 106 1.81 16.78 -6.88
N ARG A 107 1.12 16.37 -5.81
CA ARG A 107 1.53 16.59 -4.42
C ARG A 107 2.07 15.29 -3.84
N PHE A 108 2.91 15.40 -2.82
CA PHE A 108 3.54 14.23 -2.21
C PHE A 108 2.52 13.26 -1.61
N HIS A 109 1.41 13.77 -1.04
CA HIS A 109 0.35 12.90 -0.51
C HIS A 109 -0.49 12.22 -1.59
N ASP A 110 -0.42 12.67 -2.85
CA ASP A 110 -1.10 12.00 -3.96
C ASP A 110 -0.47 10.60 -4.20
N LEU A 111 0.79 10.37 -3.82
CA LEU A 111 1.41 9.04 -3.83
C LEU A 111 0.69 8.06 -2.89
N ARG A 112 0.18 8.56 -1.76
CA ARG A 112 -0.60 7.75 -0.81
C ARG A 112 -1.97 7.42 -1.38
N HIS A 113 -2.58 8.35 -2.12
CA HIS A 113 -3.83 8.10 -2.84
C HIS A 113 -3.63 7.09 -3.98
N LEU A 114 -2.54 7.20 -4.72
CA LEU A 114 -2.17 6.25 -5.77
C LEU A 114 -1.99 4.84 -5.18
N HIS A 115 -1.25 4.71 -4.07
CA HIS A 115 -1.05 3.42 -3.40
C HIS A 115 -2.38 2.77 -2.97
N ALA A 116 -3.31 3.56 -2.43
CA ALA A 116 -4.63 3.08 -2.05
C ALA A 116 -5.45 2.63 -3.28
N THR A 117 -5.42 3.44 -4.33
CA THR A 117 -6.10 3.19 -5.61
C THR A 117 -5.63 1.89 -6.24
N ILE A 118 -4.31 1.66 -6.30
CA ILE A 118 -3.73 0.42 -6.84
C ILE A 118 -4.19 -0.79 -6.03
N LEU A 119 -4.18 -0.73 -4.70
CA LEU A 119 -4.61 -1.85 -3.87
C LEU A 119 -6.10 -2.18 -4.06
N LEU A 120 -6.95 -1.16 -4.14
CA LEU A 120 -8.38 -1.36 -4.36
C LEU A 120 -8.68 -1.88 -5.76
N ALA A 121 -7.98 -1.38 -6.78
CA ALA A 121 -8.09 -1.89 -8.15
C ALA A 121 -7.62 -3.35 -8.28
N GLN A 122 -6.72 -3.80 -7.40
CA GLN A 122 -6.31 -5.20 -7.29
C GLN A 122 -7.29 -6.07 -6.48
N GLY A 123 -8.45 -5.53 -6.08
CA GLY A 123 -9.47 -6.25 -5.32
C GLY A 123 -9.11 -6.46 -3.84
N ILE A 124 -8.09 -5.76 -3.31
CA ILE A 124 -7.74 -5.86 -1.89
C ILE A 124 -8.85 -5.24 -1.06
N HIS A 125 -9.33 -6.00 -0.07
CA HIS A 125 -10.45 -5.61 0.76
C HIS A 125 -10.24 -4.22 1.40
N PRO A 126 -11.22 -3.29 1.34
CA PRO A 126 -11.07 -1.92 1.83
C PRO A 126 -10.62 -1.80 3.29
N LYS A 127 -10.98 -2.77 4.14
CA LYS A 127 -10.52 -2.85 5.54
C LYS A 127 -8.99 -3.00 5.64
N VAL A 128 -8.40 -3.85 4.80
CA VAL A 128 -6.93 -4.07 4.76
C VAL A 128 -6.23 -2.80 4.27
N VAL A 129 -6.80 -2.14 3.26
CA VAL A 129 -6.29 -0.86 2.75
C VAL A 129 -6.38 0.22 3.84
N GLN A 130 -7.50 0.30 4.56
CA GLN A 130 -7.69 1.25 5.68
C GLN A 130 -6.62 1.06 6.76
N GLU A 131 -6.38 -0.18 7.21
CA GLU A 131 -5.40 -0.52 8.24
C GLU A 131 -3.97 -0.20 7.79
N ARG A 132 -3.63 -0.57 6.55
CA ARG A 132 -2.31 -0.28 5.96
C ARG A 132 -2.03 1.22 5.89
N LEU A 133 -3.04 2.00 5.51
CA LEU A 133 -2.94 3.45 5.47
C LEU A 133 -2.96 4.05 6.89
N GLY A 134 -3.68 3.46 7.83
CA GLY A 134 -3.89 4.02 9.17
C GLY A 134 -4.98 5.10 9.17
N HIS A 135 -5.99 5.00 8.29
CA HIS A 135 -7.14 5.89 8.34
C HIS A 135 -8.02 5.53 9.53
N GLN A 136 -8.37 6.53 10.35
CA GLN A 136 -9.23 6.31 11.52
C GLN A 136 -10.63 5.82 11.13
N SER A 137 -11.13 6.25 9.97
CA SER A 137 -12.44 5.87 9.45
C SER A 137 -12.31 5.09 8.14
N ILE A 138 -13.03 3.96 8.06
CA ILE A 138 -13.19 3.20 6.81
C ILE A 138 -14.03 3.99 5.81
N THR A 139 -15.00 4.76 6.29
CA THR A 139 -15.87 5.62 5.48
C THR A 139 -15.06 6.64 4.71
N LEU A 140 -14.01 7.23 5.28
CA LEU A 140 -13.10 8.13 4.55
C LEU A 140 -12.46 7.41 3.35
N THR A 141 -12.04 6.15 3.54
CA THR A 141 -11.44 5.33 2.48
C THR A 141 -12.48 4.97 1.42
N LEU A 142 -13.64 4.44 1.83
CA LEU A 142 -14.71 4.06 0.92
C LEU A 142 -15.28 5.25 0.14
N VAL A 143 -15.47 6.42 0.77
CA VAL A 143 -15.95 7.63 0.09
C VAL A 143 -14.93 8.15 -0.91
N THR A 144 -13.64 8.12 -0.56
CA THR A 144 -12.57 8.63 -1.43
C THR A 144 -12.35 7.72 -2.65
N TYR A 145 -12.62 6.42 -2.53
CA TYR A 145 -12.34 5.42 -3.57
C TYR A 145 -13.58 4.68 -4.07
N SER A 146 -14.79 5.16 -3.76
CA SER A 146 -16.08 4.50 -4.06
C SER A 146 -16.26 4.18 -5.53
N HIS A 147 -15.71 5.02 -6.42
CA HIS A 147 -15.73 4.86 -7.87
C HIS A 147 -14.94 3.62 -8.37
N LEU A 148 -14.08 3.02 -7.54
CA LEU A 148 -13.30 1.82 -7.87
C LEU A 148 -13.95 0.52 -7.34
N ILE A 149 -15.00 0.67 -6.54
CA ILE A 149 -15.77 -0.41 -5.90
C ILE A 149 -16.95 -0.97 -6.74
N PRO A 150 -17.40 -0.42 -7.91
CA PRO A 150 -18.59 -0.91 -8.61
C PRO A 150 -18.60 -2.41 -8.96
N THR A 151 -17.44 -3.06 -9.05
CA THR A 151 -17.32 -4.48 -9.40
C THR A 151 -17.66 -5.45 -8.27
N LEU A 152 -17.73 -5.01 -7.00
CA LEU A 152 -17.90 -5.92 -5.86
C LEU A 152 -19.27 -6.61 -5.81
N GLN A 153 -20.34 -5.99 -6.33
CA GLN A 153 -21.68 -6.61 -6.31
C GLN A 153 -21.75 -7.84 -7.23
N ARG A 154 -21.11 -7.75 -8.40
CA ARG A 154 -21.04 -8.86 -9.36
C ARG A 154 -20.15 -9.98 -8.83
N GLU A 155 -19.01 -9.65 -8.25
CA GLU A 155 -18.12 -10.62 -7.61
C GLU A 155 -18.78 -11.32 -6.41
N ALA A 156 -19.57 -10.59 -5.61
CA ALA A 156 -20.34 -11.16 -4.50
C ALA A 156 -21.42 -12.13 -5.01
N ALA A 157 -22.14 -11.76 -6.07
CA ALA A 157 -23.09 -12.65 -6.73
C ALA A 157 -22.41 -13.90 -7.32
N ASP A 158 -21.29 -13.74 -8.02
CA ASP A 158 -20.52 -14.86 -8.58
C ASP A 158 -19.94 -15.79 -7.49
N ALA A 159 -19.56 -15.23 -6.33
CA ALA A 159 -19.11 -16.01 -5.18
C ALA A 159 -20.26 -16.82 -4.53
N LEU A 160 -21.44 -16.21 -4.40
CA LEU A 160 -22.64 -16.89 -3.95
C LEU A 160 -23.05 -17.99 -4.93
N GLU A 161 -23.04 -17.71 -6.23
CA GLU A 161 -23.33 -18.70 -7.28
C GLU A 161 -22.34 -19.86 -7.25
N LYS A 162 -21.04 -19.62 -7.01
CA LYS A 162 -20.05 -20.69 -6.81
C LYS A 162 -20.33 -21.56 -5.59
N LEU A 163 -20.89 -20.98 -4.52
CA LEU A 163 -21.26 -21.71 -3.31
C LEU A 163 -22.55 -22.53 -3.52
N PHE A 164 -23.58 -21.92 -4.11
CA PHE A 164 -24.87 -22.58 -4.38
C PHE A 164 -24.78 -23.58 -5.53
N GLY A 165 -24.05 -23.28 -6.60
CA GLY A 165 -23.80 -24.17 -7.73
C GLY A 165 -23.02 -25.43 -7.34
N ARG A 166 -22.17 -25.37 -6.31
CA ARG A 166 -21.52 -26.55 -5.72
C ARG A 166 -22.48 -27.44 -4.94
N GLN A 167 -23.54 -26.87 -4.37
CA GLN A 167 -24.59 -27.61 -3.65
C GLN A 167 -25.67 -28.15 -4.59
N MET A 168 -25.92 -27.47 -5.72
CA MET A 168 -26.93 -27.85 -6.72
C MET A 168 -26.41 -28.80 -7.82
N GLY A 169 -25.10 -29.09 -7.86
CA GLY A 169 -24.47 -30.00 -8.82
C GLY A 169 -24.84 -31.49 -8.68
N GLY A 170 -25.75 -31.84 -7.78
CA GLY A 170 -26.25 -33.21 -7.57
C GLY A 170 -27.48 -33.59 -8.38
N ASN A 171 -28.10 -32.69 -9.17
CA ASN A 171 -29.29 -33.06 -9.94
C ASN A 171 -29.32 -32.40 -11.33
N SER A 172 -28.63 -33.01 -12.30
CA SER A 172 -28.81 -32.68 -13.71
C SER A 172 -30.23 -33.07 -14.16
N PRO A 173 -31.02 -32.15 -14.74
CA PRO A 173 -32.25 -32.55 -15.42
C PRO A 173 -31.88 -33.35 -16.66
N LYS A 174 -32.32 -34.62 -16.71
CA LYS A 174 -32.19 -35.52 -17.86
C LYS A 174 -32.62 -34.79 -19.14
N GLN A 175 -31.77 -34.89 -20.17
CA GLN A 175 -32.06 -34.52 -21.55
C GLN A 175 -33.43 -35.07 -21.97
N ARG A 176 -34.37 -34.18 -22.30
CA ARG A 176 -35.59 -34.55 -23.02
C ARG A 176 -35.24 -34.67 -24.51
N LYS A 177 -34.94 -35.91 -24.96
CA LYS A 177 -35.16 -36.29 -26.35
C LYS A 177 -36.65 -36.54 -26.55
N LYS A 178 -37.32 -35.75 -27.37
CA LYS A 178 -38.39 -36.23 -28.26
C LYS A 178 -38.38 -35.40 -29.53
N GLY A 179 -37.88 -36.01 -30.60
CA GLY A 179 -38.19 -35.60 -31.96
C GLY A 179 -39.66 -35.90 -32.24
N GLY A 180 -40.24 -35.08 -33.10
CA GLY A 180 -41.57 -35.25 -33.66
C GLY A 180 -41.75 -34.18 -34.73
N LYS A 181 -41.53 -34.58 -35.99
CA LYS A 181 -41.90 -33.81 -37.19
C LYS A 181 -43.40 -33.49 -37.12
N ILE A 182 -43.83 -32.36 -37.68
CA ILE A 182 -44.98 -32.18 -38.60
C ILE A 182 -45.07 -30.68 -38.97
N THR A 183 -44.93 -30.39 -40.26
CA THR A 183 -45.50 -29.25 -41.00
C THR A 183 -46.72 -29.78 -41.80
N PRO A 184 -47.58 -28.95 -42.41
CA PRO A 184 -48.19 -27.66 -42.04
C PRO A 184 -49.75 -27.82 -42.12
N PRO A 185 -50.60 -26.78 -42.34
CA PRO A 185 -50.71 -26.07 -43.64
C PRO A 185 -50.36 -24.58 -43.59
#